data_AF-A0A7S1J843-F1
#
_entry.id   AF-A0A7S1J843-F1
#
_cell.length_a   1.000
_cell.length_b   1.000
_cell.length_c   1.000
_cell.angle_alpha   90.00
_cell.angle_beta   90.00
_cell.angle_gamma   90.00
#
_symmetry.space_group_name_H-M   'P 1'
#
loop_
_entity.id
_entity.type
_entity.pdbx_description
1 polymer ?
#
loop_
_entity_poly.entity_id
_entity_poly.type
_entity_poly.pdbx_seq_one_letter_code
_entity_poly.pdbx_strand_id
1 'polypeptide(L)'
;QFLLSTPAKGQRALEYVLWLWLNQHQDFFGAVDRDLSALALARLLSELPTEAVGSTVPLKAPNSKLGRTRSATAKSGRRAPEHVEVPTPAAIFVAVCKAYIREEEEHAKLARQAAKEAEDDGAEDEVDGEDDEDEDEDEDE
;
A
#
# COMPACT_ATOMS: atom_id res chain seq x y z
N GLN A 1 25.19 1.47 -14.79
CA GLN A 1 25.95 1.18 -16.02
C GLN A 1 25.75 -0.25 -16.51
N PHE A 2 26.03 -1.29 -15.71
CA PHE A 2 25.84 -2.70 -16.13
C PHE A 2 24.48 -3.01 -16.79
N LEU A 3 23.37 -2.61 -16.15
CA LEU A 3 22.02 -2.86 -16.67
C LEU A 3 21.67 -2.12 -17.98
N LEU A 4 22.46 -1.11 -18.37
CA LEU A 4 22.30 -0.42 -19.66
C LEU A 4 22.99 -1.19 -20.79
N SER A 5 24.08 -1.89 -20.48
CA SER A 5 24.87 -2.66 -21.46
C SER A 5 24.41 -4.10 -21.65
N THR A 6 23.54 -4.61 -20.78
CA THR A 6 23.12 -6.01 -20.77
C THR A 6 21.68 -6.14 -21.26
N PRO A 7 21.39 -7.05 -22.21
CA PRO A 7 20.02 -7.42 -22.54
C PRO A 7 19.46 -8.41 -21.52
N ALA A 8 18.16 -8.31 -21.21
CA ALA A 8 17.43 -9.30 -20.44
C ALA A 8 16.10 -9.62 -21.13
N LYS A 9 15.82 -10.90 -21.38
CA LYS A 9 14.58 -11.38 -22.00
C LYS A 9 14.18 -10.66 -23.30
N GLY A 10 15.16 -10.30 -24.14
CA GLY A 10 14.93 -9.63 -25.42
C GLY A 10 14.66 -8.12 -25.33
N GLN A 11 14.76 -7.51 -24.15
CA GLN A 11 14.68 -6.06 -23.95
C GLN A 11 15.89 -5.55 -23.15
N ARG A 12 16.00 -4.24 -22.93
CA ARG A 12 17.08 -3.67 -22.11
C ARG A 12 16.92 -4.14 -20.66
N ALA A 13 17.99 -4.61 -20.03
CA ALA A 13 17.89 -5.17 -18.68
C ALA A 13 17.38 -4.14 -17.67
N LEU A 14 17.77 -2.86 -17.80
CA LEU A 14 17.27 -1.79 -16.95
C LEU A 14 15.75 -1.66 -17.01
N GLU A 15 15.15 -1.70 -18.20
CA GLU A 15 13.69 -1.61 -18.39
C GLU A 15 12.98 -2.82 -17.76
N TYR A 16 13.53 -4.02 -17.94
CA TYR A 16 12.99 -5.23 -17.32
C TYR A 16 13.03 -5.19 -15.80
N VAL A 17 14.16 -4.78 -15.23
CA VAL A 17 14.35 -4.67 -13.77
C VAL A 17 13.41 -3.62 -13.19
N LEU A 18 13.34 -2.44 -13.82
CA LEU A 18 12.43 -1.37 -13.38
C LEU A 18 10.96 -1.80 -13.46
N TRP A 19 10.57 -2.48 -14.54
CA TRP A 19 9.23 -3.01 -14.69
C TRP A 19 8.86 -3.98 -13.56
N LEU A 20 9.71 -4.98 -13.29
CA LEU A 20 9.49 -5.93 -12.20
C LEU A 20 9.43 -5.23 -10.85
N TRP A 21 10.44 -4.39 -10.58
CA TRP A 21 10.58 -3.70 -9.30
C TRP A 21 9.37 -2.82 -9.03
N LEU A 22 8.96 -1.98 -9.97
CA LEU A 22 7.84 -1.05 -9.77
C LEU A 22 6.49 -1.76 -9.62
N ASN A 23 6.28 -2.90 -10.31
CA ASN A 23 5.04 -3.67 -10.17
C ASN A 23 4.98 -4.50 -8.88
N GLN A 24 6.13 -4.87 -8.31
CA GLN A 24 6.24 -5.65 -7.07
C GLN A 24 6.61 -4.79 -5.87
N HIS A 25 6.82 -3.48 -6.04
CA HIS A 25 7.30 -2.60 -4.97
C HIS A 25 6.36 -2.56 -3.75
N GLN A 26 5.06 -2.74 -3.97
CA GLN A 26 4.06 -2.79 -2.90
C GLN A 26 4.08 -4.12 -2.12
N ASP A 27 4.67 -5.17 -2.71
CA ASP A 27 4.71 -6.52 -2.18
C ASP A 27 5.98 -6.81 -1.35
N PHE A 28 6.89 -5.83 -1.17
CA PHE A 28 8.01 -5.98 -0.24
C PHE A 28 7.48 -6.18 1.18
N PHE A 29 7.94 -7.26 1.82
CA PHE A 29 7.59 -7.62 3.20
C PHE A 29 8.62 -7.06 4.17
N GLY A 30 8.14 -6.43 5.25
CA GLY A 30 9.00 -5.83 6.28
C GLY A 30 9.30 -4.35 6.02
N ALA A 31 9.35 -3.57 7.10
CA ALA A 31 9.58 -2.12 7.05
C ALA A 31 10.95 -1.80 6.43
N VAL A 32 12.01 -2.49 6.88
CA VAL A 32 13.38 -2.25 6.43
C VAL A 32 13.53 -2.43 4.91
N ASP A 33 13.03 -3.55 4.35
CA ASP A 33 13.16 -3.82 2.92
C ASP A 33 12.37 -2.82 2.08
N ARG A 34 11.19 -2.42 2.55
CA ARG A 34 10.37 -1.39 1.91
C ARG A 34 11.07 -0.04 1.90
N ASP A 35 11.63 0.38 3.04
CA ASP A 35 12.26 1.70 3.19
C ASP A 35 13.56 1.78 2.38
N LEU A 36 14.36 0.70 2.38
CA LEU A 36 15.53 0.56 1.51
C LEU A 36 15.15 0.61 0.03
N SER A 37 14.08 -0.09 -0.35
CA SER A 37 13.56 -0.11 -1.72
C SER A 37 13.08 1.28 -2.15
N ALA A 38 12.34 1.99 -1.29
CA ALA A 38 11.88 3.36 -1.55
C ALA A 38 13.04 4.36 -1.65
N LEU A 39 14.03 4.25 -0.76
CA LEU A 39 15.24 5.08 -0.79
C LEU A 39 16.05 4.84 -2.06
N ALA A 40 16.20 3.58 -2.49
CA ALA A 40 16.89 3.24 -3.72
C ALA A 40 16.17 3.80 -4.95
N LEU A 41 14.84 3.74 -4.99
CA LEU A 41 14.03 4.37 -6.04
C LEU A 41 14.15 5.91 -6.03
N ALA A 42 14.17 6.54 -4.87
CA ALA A 42 14.36 7.99 -4.74
C ALA A 42 15.75 8.44 -5.23
N ARG A 43 16.80 7.69 -4.90
CA ARG A 43 18.15 7.94 -5.45
C ARG A 43 18.19 7.72 -6.95
N LEU A 44 17.58 6.64 -7.43
CA LEU A 44 17.51 6.34 -8.86
C LEU A 44 16.78 7.43 -9.64
N LEU A 45 15.76 8.07 -9.06
CA LEU A 45 15.08 9.21 -9.68
C LEU A 45 16.01 10.42 -9.85
N SER A 46 16.89 10.65 -8.88
CA SER A 46 17.86 11.76 -8.89
C SER A 46 19.02 11.53 -9.84
N GLU A 47 19.40 10.26 -10.04
CA GLU A 47 20.53 9.82 -10.85
C GLU A 47 20.08 9.03 -12.08
N LEU A 48 18.85 9.29 -12.56
CA LEU A 48 18.26 8.48 -13.62
C LEU A 48 19.06 8.66 -14.92
N PRO A 49 19.52 7.57 -15.57
CA PRO A 49 20.20 7.67 -16.85
C PRO A 49 19.30 8.34 -17.89
N THR A 50 19.88 9.20 -18.73
CA THR A 50 19.16 9.89 -19.82
C THR A 50 18.38 8.93 -20.72
N GLU A 51 18.92 7.74 -20.94
CA GLU A 51 18.33 6.66 -21.73
C GLU A 51 17.06 6.09 -21.12
N ALA A 52 16.90 6.22 -19.79
CA ALA A 52 15.73 5.79 -19.04
C ALA A 52 14.70 6.91 -18.82
N VAL A 53 15.09 8.19 -18.97
CA VAL A 53 14.15 9.32 -18.83
C VAL A 53 13.06 9.28 -19.91
N GLY A 54 13.43 8.90 -21.13
CA GLY A 54 12.51 8.81 -22.26
C GLY A 54 11.74 7.49 -22.38
N SER A 55 12.01 6.50 -21.52
CA SER A 55 11.35 5.20 -21.59
C SER A 55 10.04 5.19 -20.80
N THR A 56 9.15 4.27 -21.17
CA THR A 56 7.91 3.98 -20.45
C THR A 56 8.00 2.62 -19.77
N VAL A 57 7.30 2.48 -18.65
CA VAL A 57 7.13 1.21 -17.93
C VAL A 57 5.65 0.90 -17.87
N PRO A 58 5.22 -0.35 -18.20
CA PRO A 58 3.85 -0.76 -18.00
C PRO A 58 3.61 -1.00 -16.51
N LEU A 59 2.83 -0.13 -15.88
CA LEU A 59 2.36 -0.33 -14.51
C LEU A 59 1.00 -1.01 -14.54
N LYS A 60 0.77 -1.93 -13.61
CA LYS A 60 -0.57 -2.48 -13.38
C LYS A 60 -1.53 -1.32 -13.17
N ALA A 61 -2.56 -1.26 -14.00
CA ALA A 61 -3.55 -0.21 -13.90
C ALA A 61 -4.13 -0.27 -12.48
N PRO A 62 -4.22 0.85 -11.75
CA PRO A 62 -5.06 0.86 -10.56
C PRO A 62 -6.41 0.35 -11.03
N ASN A 63 -7.02 -0.59 -10.29
CA ASN A 63 -8.38 -1.07 -10.54
C ASN A 63 -9.31 0.14 -10.45
N SER A 64 -9.37 0.90 -11.53
CA SER A 64 -9.88 2.23 -11.54
C SER A 64 -11.39 2.04 -11.54
N LYS A 65 -11.95 2.13 -10.34
CA LYS A 65 -13.29 2.67 -10.13
C LYS A 65 -13.35 4.16 -10.53
N LEU A 66 -12.31 4.72 -11.17
CA LEU A 66 -12.25 6.09 -11.69
C LEU A 66 -13.26 6.35 -12.82
N GLY A 67 -14.01 5.33 -13.27
CA GLY A 67 -15.21 5.47 -14.10
C GLY A 67 -16.55 5.16 -13.39
N ARG A 68 -16.56 4.94 -12.07
CA ARG A 68 -17.73 4.47 -11.30
C ARG A 68 -18.32 5.55 -10.38
N THR A 69 -18.29 6.82 -10.76
CA THR A 69 -19.07 7.87 -10.08
C THR A 69 -20.46 8.09 -10.70
N ARG A 70 -20.78 7.39 -11.80
CA ARG A 70 -22.14 7.30 -12.33
C ARG A 70 -22.47 5.84 -12.58
N SER A 71 -23.64 5.43 -12.10
CA SER A 71 -24.27 4.12 -12.30
C SER A 71 -23.86 3.48 -13.64
N ALA A 72 -22.90 2.55 -13.58
CA ALA A 72 -22.48 1.79 -14.74
C ALA A 72 -23.41 0.58 -14.84
N THR A 73 -24.47 0.75 -15.63
CA THR A 73 -25.23 -0.38 -16.17
C THR A 73 -24.26 -1.34 -16.86
N ALA A 74 -24.44 -2.63 -16.59
CA ALA A 74 -23.52 -3.74 -16.89
C ALA A 74 -23.30 -4.06 -18.40
N LYS A 75 -23.47 -3.09 -19.30
CA LYS A 75 -23.47 -3.31 -20.76
C LYS A 75 -22.39 -2.58 -21.57
N SER A 76 -21.51 -1.79 -20.95
CA SER A 76 -20.33 -1.24 -21.64
C SER A 76 -19.10 -2.13 -21.39
N GLY A 77 -19.03 -3.23 -22.14
CA GLY A 77 -17.97 -4.25 -22.05
C GLY A 77 -16.64 -3.87 -22.70
N ARG A 78 -16.13 -2.64 -22.51
CA ARG A 78 -14.70 -2.40 -22.76
C ARG A 78 -13.94 -2.80 -21.50
N ARG A 79 -13.31 -3.97 -21.53
CA ARG A 79 -12.33 -4.41 -20.52
C ARG A 79 -11.36 -3.25 -20.32
N ALA A 80 -11.34 -2.67 -19.12
CA ALA A 80 -10.37 -1.63 -18.79
C ALA A 80 -8.95 -2.20 -19.05
N PRO A 81 -8.02 -1.39 -19.57
CA PRO A 81 -6.67 -1.86 -19.82
C PRO A 81 -6.06 -2.37 -18.50
N GLU A 82 -5.46 -3.56 -18.54
CA GLU A 82 -4.85 -4.20 -17.37
C GLU A 82 -3.58 -3.47 -16.93
N HIS A 83 -2.91 -2.79 -17.86
CA HIS A 83 -1.70 -2.03 -17.64
C HIS A 83 -1.80 -0.65 -18.30
N VAL A 84 -1.15 0.34 -17.70
CA VAL A 84 -0.99 1.69 -18.25
C VAL A 84 0.50 1.95 -18.42
N GLU A 85 0.91 2.40 -19.61
CA GLU A 85 2.27 2.86 -19.83
C GLU A 85 2.47 4.23 -19.19
N VAL A 86 3.48 4.33 -18.33
CA VAL A 86 3.82 5.54 -17.60
C VAL A 86 5.30 5.84 -17.84
N PRO A 87 5.70 7.11 -18.07
CA PRO A 87 7.11 7.47 -18.15
C PRO A 87 7.87 6.97 -16.92
N THR A 88 9.05 6.38 -17.13
CA THR A 88 9.86 5.79 -16.05
C THR A 88 10.08 6.74 -14.87
N PRO A 89 10.44 8.03 -15.05
CA PRO A 89 10.59 8.94 -13.92
C PRO A 89 9.29 9.12 -13.12
N ALA A 90 8.15 9.21 -13.82
CA ALA A 90 6.85 9.36 -13.19
C ALA A 90 6.43 8.09 -12.44
N ALA A 91 6.72 6.92 -12.99
CA ALA A 91 6.46 5.64 -12.36
C ALA A 91 7.26 5.47 -11.05
N ILE A 92 8.54 5.84 -11.07
CA ILE A 92 9.42 5.86 -9.89
C ILE A 92 8.89 6.85 -8.85
N PHE A 93 8.55 8.07 -9.27
CA PHE A 93 8.00 9.10 -8.38
C PHE A 93 6.72 8.62 -7.67
N VAL A 94 5.78 8.04 -8.42
CA VAL A 94 4.53 7.48 -7.86
C VAL A 94 4.82 6.37 -6.85
N ALA A 95 5.80 5.51 -7.12
CA ALA A 95 6.18 4.44 -6.19
C ALA A 95 6.72 5.02 -4.86
N VAL A 96 7.58 6.03 -4.93
CA VAL A 96 8.11 6.74 -3.74
C VAL A 96 6.98 7.41 -2.95
N CYS A 97 6.08 8.13 -3.63
CA CYS A 97 4.93 8.75 -2.95
C CYS A 97 4.04 7.72 -2.25
N LYS A 98 3.79 6.56 -2.88
CA LYS A 98 3.01 5.48 -2.26
C LYS A 98 3.69 4.89 -1.03
N ALA A 99 5.02 4.74 -1.07
CA ALA A 99 5.78 4.27 0.08
C ALA A 99 5.64 5.25 1.26
N TYR A 100 5.80 6.54 1.00
CA TYR A 100 5.63 7.59 2.02
C TYR A 100 4.21 7.64 2.61
N ILE A 101 3.17 7.59 1.76
CA ILE A 101 1.77 7.56 2.23
C ILE A 101 1.53 6.36 3.16
N ARG A 102 2.07 5.19 2.80
CA ARG A 102 1.90 3.98 3.61
C ARG A 102 2.61 4.10 4.97
N GLU A 103 3.80 4.69 5.00
CA GLU A 103 4.54 4.95 6.24
C GLU A 103 3.73 5.87 7.17
N GLU A 104 3.20 6.98 6.67
CA GLU A 104 2.32 7.89 7.42
C GLU A 104 1.06 7.19 7.95
N GLU A 105 0.43 6.34 7.13
CA GLU A 105 -0.73 5.54 7.56
C GLU A 105 -0.38 4.53 8.67
N GLU A 106 0.82 3.94 8.64
CA GLU A 106 1.29 3.02 9.68
C GLU A 106 1.60 3.77 10.98
N HIS A 107 2.27 4.92 10.91
CA HIS A 107 2.49 5.79 12.07
C HIS A 107 1.18 6.27 12.71
N ALA A 108 0.20 6.68 11.88
CA ALA A 108 -1.11 7.09 12.37
C ALA A 108 -1.87 5.94 13.06
N LYS A 109 -1.72 4.70 12.59
CA LYS A 109 -2.31 3.52 13.23
C LYS A 109 -1.66 3.22 14.58
N LEU A 110 -0.32 3.26 14.65
CA LEU A 110 0.41 3.04 15.90
C LEU A 110 0.08 4.12 16.95
N ALA A 111 -0.01 5.38 16.55
CA ALA A 111 -0.40 6.47 17.44
C ALA A 111 -1.83 6.28 18.00
N ARG A 112 -2.76 5.81 17.16
CA ARG A 112 -4.14 5.48 17.61
C ARG A 112 -4.18 4.28 18.55
N GLN A 113 -3.35 3.26 18.31
CA GLN A 113 -3.26 2.09 19.18
C GLN A 113 -2.69 2.47 20.55
N ALA A 114 -1.59 3.22 20.58
CA ALA A 114 -0.99 3.70 21.83
C ALA A 114 -1.94 4.58 22.65
N ALA A 115 -2.74 5.44 21.98
CA ALA A 115 -3.76 6.24 22.66
C ALA A 115 -4.87 5.38 23.28
N LYS A 116 -5.28 4.30 22.59
CA LYS A 116 -6.30 3.37 23.10
C LYS A 116 -5.80 2.55 24.28
N GLU A 117 -4.55 2.08 24.24
CA GLU A 117 -3.93 1.35 25.36
C GLU A 117 -3.82 2.24 26.60
N ALA A 118 -3.50 3.53 26.43
CA ALA A 118 -3.43 4.48 27.54
C ALA A 118 -4.81 4.82 28.18
N GLU A 119 -5.91 4.61 27.46
CA GLU A 119 -7.28 4.78 27.98
C GLU A 119 -7.82 3.51 28.67
N ASP A 120 -7.21 2.34 28.44
CA ASP A 120 -7.64 1.03 28.98
C ASP A 120 -6.96 0.70 30.32
N ASP A 121 -5.86 1.37 30.68
CA ASP A 121 -5.19 1.28 31.99
C ASP A 121 -5.95 2.01 33.13
N GLY A 122 -7.17 2.50 32.86
CA GLY A 122 -8.01 3.24 33.80
C GLY A 122 -9.18 2.44 34.40
N ALA A 123 -9.35 1.16 34.07
CA ALA A 123 -10.31 0.29 34.76
C ALA A 123 -9.67 -0.24 36.05
N GLU A 124 -9.64 0.63 37.07
CA GLU A 124 -9.45 0.16 38.44
C GLU A 124 -10.53 -0.88 38.76
N ASP A 125 -10.03 -2.03 39.17
CA ASP A 125 -10.72 -3.18 39.72
C ASP A 125 -11.43 -2.76 41.03
N GLU A 126 -12.60 -2.11 40.94
CA GLU A 126 -13.51 -2.03 42.07
C GLU A 126 -14.31 -3.34 42.14
N VAL A 127 -13.66 -4.32 42.78
CA VAL A 127 -14.33 -5.39 43.49
C VAL A 127 -14.97 -4.78 44.74
N ASP A 128 -16.28 -4.57 44.69
CA ASP A 128 -17.17 -4.46 45.85
C ASP A 128 -18.47 -5.15 45.40
N GLY A 129 -18.86 -6.33 45.86
CA GLY A 129 -18.94 -6.72 47.26
C GLY A 129 -20.41 -6.65 47.67
N GLU A 130 -20.99 -7.82 47.99
CA GLU A 130 -22.30 -8.04 48.64
C GLU A 130 -23.52 -8.10 47.68
N ASP A 131 -24.00 -9.31 47.36
CA ASP A 131 -25.05 -10.06 48.08
C ASP A 131 -26.34 -9.25 48.24
N ASP A 132 -27.35 -9.60 47.44
CA ASP A 132 -28.72 -9.69 47.94
C ASP A 132 -29.47 -10.78 47.13
N GLU A 133 -29.74 -11.85 47.86
CA GLU A 133 -30.70 -12.90 47.53
C GLU A 133 -32.10 -12.26 47.49
N ASP A 134 -32.78 -12.32 46.34
CA ASP A 134 -34.24 -12.23 46.32
C ASP A 134 -34.77 -13.48 45.60
N GLU A 135 -35.12 -14.45 46.43
CA GLU A 135 -36.12 -15.47 46.17
C GLU A 135 -37.43 -14.78 45.77
N ASP A 136 -37.94 -15.04 44.57
CA ASP A 136 -39.38 -14.94 44.31
C ASP A 136 -39.80 -16.22 43.60
N GLU A 137 -40.26 -17.16 44.42
CA GLU A 137 -41.26 -18.15 44.06
C GLU A 137 -42.48 -17.42 43.50
N ASP A 138 -42.98 -17.85 42.35
CA ASP A 138 -44.41 -17.81 42.06
C ASP A 138 -44.73 -19.03 41.20
N GLU A 139 -45.07 -20.12 41.90
CA GLU A 139 -46.06 -21.07 41.43
C GLU A 139 -47.35 -20.28 41.14
N ASP A 140 -47.96 -20.45 39.97
CA ASP A 140 -49.41 -20.72 39.88
C ASP A 140 -49.87 -20.99 38.44
N GLU A 141 -50.63 -22.10 38.35
CA GLU A 141 -51.57 -22.59 37.31
C GLU A 141 -51.08 -23.23 35.99
#